data_AF-A0A944H730-F1
#
_entry.id   AF-A0A944H730-F1
#
_cell.length_a   1.000
_cell.length_b   1.000
_cell.length_c   1.000
_cell.angle_alpha   90.00
_cell.angle_beta   90.00
_cell.angle_gamma   90.00
#
_symmetry.space_group_name_H-M   'P 1'
#
loop_
_entity.id
_entity.type
_entity.pdbx_description
1 polymer ?
#
loop_
_entity_poly.entity_id
_entity_poly.type
_entity_poly.pdbx_seq_one_letter_code
_entity_poly.pdbx_strand_id
1 'polypeptide(L)'
;MSTALAIAGVTAVLRDRLNDGMVNHNVAGVTGSTVTVTVMPPDRVVAAGSNEASGINLFLYQLTPNTGWRNEGLPSRDPSGRHRLSNAPLALDLHYLVSAYSGGELHAEILLGYAMQLLHEFPVLTREMIRAALNPSPDVGLDLPPALRALAECGLADQVEQIKITPQYLNTEEMSRLWTATQSNYRPSAAFQVSVVLIEATRPTRPTLPVLSRGEVDPVSGRERGVVVTPSLIPPLPTLEAVVPAGNQPVVRLGESVTLEGHHLDGTAREVHLRNERFAVDELIAATGPNAADRMGLVIPASRAADFPVGVYDVTGRVVRPGDTAARETNRLAAIVAPNITNLPQAVVRDGNGDAHITLNFTPALRPGQTVSLLVGQVEVGPETFVAPTTTLDFIVEDADPGAPLARLRIDGIESPVADRSTTPPTFFNHRITIT
;
A
#
# COMPACT_ATOMS: atom_id res chain seq x y z
N MET A 1 31.08 14.62 -11.48
CA MET A 1 30.21 13.42 -11.56
C MET A 1 30.91 12.33 -12.33
N SER A 2 30.85 11.11 -11.82
CA SER A 2 31.52 9.96 -12.41
C SER A 2 30.69 9.28 -13.50
N THR A 3 31.36 8.82 -14.55
CA THR A 3 30.74 8.14 -15.68
C THR A 3 30.65 6.62 -15.46
N ALA A 4 30.13 5.88 -16.45
CA ALA A 4 30.10 4.41 -16.40
C ALA A 4 31.49 3.76 -16.25
N LEU A 5 32.57 4.50 -16.52
CA LEU A 5 33.95 4.04 -16.36
C LEU A 5 34.44 4.07 -14.91
N ALA A 6 33.65 4.60 -13.97
CA ALA A 6 34.04 4.76 -12.58
C ALA A 6 34.48 3.44 -11.91
N ILE A 7 33.81 2.32 -12.20
CA ILE A 7 34.17 1.00 -11.63
C ILE A 7 35.58 0.59 -12.08
N ALA A 8 35.87 0.74 -13.38
CA ALA A 8 37.19 0.46 -13.92
C ALA A 8 38.25 1.45 -13.40
N GLY A 9 37.87 2.72 -13.22
CA GLY A 9 38.69 3.75 -12.59
C GLY A 9 39.11 3.37 -11.18
N VAL A 10 38.18 2.91 -10.34
CA VAL A 10 38.48 2.43 -8.98
C VAL A 10 39.46 1.26 -9.02
N THR A 11 39.21 0.26 -9.86
CA THR A 11 40.12 -0.88 -10.02
C THR A 11 41.52 -0.44 -10.46
N ALA A 12 41.62 0.52 -11.39
CA ALA A 12 42.90 1.04 -11.84
C ALA A 12 43.65 1.78 -10.73
N VAL A 13 42.96 2.62 -9.95
CA VAL A 13 43.55 3.33 -8.80
C VAL A 13 44.06 2.33 -7.75
N LEU A 14 43.27 1.32 -7.40
CA LEU A 14 43.69 0.30 -6.43
C LEU A 14 44.89 -0.51 -6.93
N ARG A 15 44.89 -0.89 -8.21
CA ARG A 15 46.02 -1.59 -8.84
C ARG A 15 47.28 -0.75 -8.80
N ASP A 16 47.17 0.53 -9.17
CA ASP A 16 48.27 1.48 -9.15
C ASP A 16 48.85 1.65 -7.74
N ARG A 17 48.00 1.82 -6.72
CA ARG A 17 48.43 1.91 -5.32
C ARG A 17 49.15 0.64 -4.82
N LEU A 18 48.61 -0.53 -5.15
CA LEU A 18 49.26 -1.80 -4.79
C LEU A 18 50.62 -1.93 -5.51
N ASN A 19 50.68 -1.58 -6.80
CA ASN A 19 51.91 -1.66 -7.57
C ASN A 19 52.99 -0.70 -7.05
N ASP A 20 52.64 0.57 -6.84
CA ASP A 20 53.51 1.57 -6.22
C ASP A 20 54.00 1.10 -4.86
N GLY A 21 53.10 0.55 -4.04
CA GLY A 21 53.43 0.04 -2.71
C GLY A 21 54.41 -1.13 -2.75
N MET A 22 54.24 -2.08 -3.68
CA MET A 22 55.18 -3.20 -3.87
C MET A 22 56.58 -2.71 -4.29
N VAL A 23 56.63 -1.70 -5.16
CA VAL A 23 57.88 -1.10 -5.63
C VAL A 23 58.56 -0.31 -4.50
N ASN A 24 57.82 0.55 -3.81
CA ASN A 24 58.34 1.43 -2.75
C ASN A 24 58.89 0.65 -1.54
N HIS A 25 58.30 -0.50 -1.22
CA HIS A 25 58.80 -1.37 -0.15
C HIS A 25 59.88 -2.37 -0.62
N ASN A 26 60.33 -2.28 -1.88
CA ASN A 26 61.30 -3.20 -2.49
C ASN A 26 60.95 -4.69 -2.27
N VAL A 27 59.67 -5.03 -2.43
CA VAL A 27 59.18 -6.39 -2.16
C VAL A 27 59.87 -7.41 -3.06
N ALA A 28 60.17 -7.04 -4.31
CA ALA A 28 60.94 -7.87 -5.24
C ALA A 28 62.35 -8.21 -4.73
N GLY A 29 63.00 -7.30 -3.98
CA GLY A 29 64.28 -7.58 -3.33
C GLY A 29 64.15 -8.54 -2.15
N VAL A 30 63.02 -8.50 -1.43
CA VAL A 30 62.73 -9.42 -0.31
C VAL A 30 62.40 -10.82 -0.80
N THR A 31 61.60 -10.95 -1.87
CA THR A 31 61.22 -12.25 -2.46
C THR A 31 62.26 -12.78 -3.45
N GLY A 32 63.21 -11.95 -3.90
CA GLY A 32 64.15 -12.31 -4.96
C GLY A 32 63.49 -12.58 -6.32
N SER A 33 62.26 -12.08 -6.53
CA SER A 33 61.46 -12.32 -7.73
C SER A 33 60.72 -11.06 -8.17
N THR A 34 60.48 -10.90 -9.47
CA THR A 34 59.66 -9.80 -9.98
C THR A 34 58.22 -9.95 -9.47
N VAL A 35 57.71 -8.92 -8.80
CA VAL A 35 56.34 -8.89 -8.28
C VAL A 35 55.45 -8.16 -9.27
N THR A 36 54.31 -8.75 -9.62
CA THR A 36 53.32 -8.13 -10.51
C THR A 36 51.96 -7.95 -9.83
N VAL A 37 51.25 -6.88 -10.18
CA VAL A 37 49.87 -6.65 -9.72
C VAL A 37 48.91 -6.76 -10.90
N THR A 38 47.98 -7.70 -10.78
CA THR A 38 46.98 -8.04 -11.80
C THR A 38 45.56 -7.77 -11.31
N VAL A 39 44.62 -7.65 -12.26
CA VAL A 39 43.20 -7.37 -11.99
C VAL A 39 42.31 -8.34 -12.77
N MET A 40 42.71 -9.61 -12.77
CA MET A 40 42.09 -10.65 -13.60
C MET A 40 41.16 -11.55 -12.77
N PRO A 41 40.22 -12.23 -13.42
CA PRO A 41 39.57 -13.40 -12.83
C PRO A 41 40.60 -14.42 -12.34
N PRO A 42 40.41 -15.08 -11.18
CA PRO A 42 41.38 -15.99 -10.59
C PRO A 42 41.86 -17.12 -11.51
N ASP A 43 41.00 -17.59 -12.43
CA ASP A 43 41.30 -18.66 -13.41
C ASP A 43 42.30 -18.23 -14.49
N ARG A 44 42.50 -16.92 -14.66
CA ARG A 44 43.37 -16.35 -15.71
C ARG A 44 44.68 -15.79 -15.18
N VAL A 45 44.90 -15.83 -13.87
CA VAL A 45 46.12 -15.28 -13.26
C VAL A 45 47.34 -16.13 -13.61
N VAL A 46 47.21 -17.46 -13.49
CA VAL A 46 48.28 -18.41 -13.83
C VAL A 46 47.91 -19.12 -15.13
N ALA A 47 48.64 -18.85 -16.21
CA ALA A 47 48.40 -19.50 -17.48
C ALA A 47 48.70 -21.02 -17.39
N ALA A 48 47.90 -21.83 -18.08
CA ALA A 48 48.05 -23.28 -18.09
C ALA A 48 49.47 -23.68 -18.54
N GLY A 49 50.19 -24.42 -17.70
CA GLY A 49 51.56 -24.88 -17.99
C GLY A 49 52.66 -23.82 -17.77
N SER A 50 52.35 -22.66 -17.19
CA SER A 50 53.34 -21.66 -16.79
C SER A 50 53.78 -21.82 -15.32
N ASN A 51 55.00 -21.40 -15.00
CA ASN A 51 55.44 -21.29 -13.61
C ASN A 51 54.67 -20.15 -12.92
N GLU A 52 54.25 -20.39 -11.67
CA GLU A 52 53.52 -19.39 -10.88
C GLU A 52 54.45 -18.23 -10.48
N ALA A 53 54.32 -17.11 -11.20
CA ALA A 53 55.05 -15.89 -10.89
C ALA A 53 54.57 -15.27 -9.57
N SER A 54 55.48 -14.64 -8.84
CA SER A 54 55.14 -13.92 -7.60
C SER A 54 54.31 -12.68 -7.94
N GLY A 55 53.14 -12.54 -7.34
CA GLY A 55 52.26 -11.42 -7.61
C GLY A 55 50.99 -11.39 -6.77
N ILE A 56 50.30 -10.27 -6.86
CA ILE A 56 49.00 -10.05 -6.23
C ILE A 56 47.95 -9.89 -7.34
N ASN A 57 46.78 -10.47 -7.14
CA ASN A 57 45.62 -10.26 -7.97
C ASN A 57 44.53 -9.53 -7.18
N LEU A 58 43.93 -8.52 -7.80
CA LEU A 58 42.79 -7.77 -7.28
C LEU A 58 41.56 -8.11 -8.12
N PHE A 59 40.65 -8.91 -7.56
CA PHE A 59 39.48 -9.41 -8.26
C PHE A 59 38.18 -8.78 -7.73
N LEU A 60 37.46 -8.04 -8.58
CA LEU A 60 36.11 -7.53 -8.27
C LEU A 60 35.10 -8.67 -8.37
N TYR A 61 34.68 -9.23 -7.23
CA TYR A 61 33.83 -10.43 -7.21
C TYR A 61 32.33 -10.12 -7.04
N GLN A 62 31.99 -8.94 -6.52
CA GLN A 62 30.59 -8.56 -6.29
C GLN A 62 30.41 -7.04 -6.33
N LEU A 63 29.23 -6.61 -6.77
CA LEU A 63 28.74 -5.24 -6.61
C LEU A 63 27.44 -5.27 -5.81
N THR A 64 27.26 -4.34 -4.87
CA THR A 64 26.01 -4.17 -4.14
C THR A 64 25.54 -2.71 -4.14
N PRO A 65 24.23 -2.43 -4.01
CA PRO A 65 23.75 -1.06 -3.86
C PRO A 65 24.21 -0.46 -2.52
N ASN A 66 24.74 0.76 -2.54
CA ASN A 66 25.16 1.44 -1.31
C ASN A 66 23.93 1.77 -0.43
N THR A 67 23.98 1.39 0.85
CA THR A 67 22.83 1.54 1.77
C THR A 67 22.52 2.99 2.14
N GLY A 68 23.52 3.86 2.17
CA GLY A 68 23.35 5.29 2.47
C GLY A 68 22.76 6.08 1.30
N TRP A 69 23.13 5.73 0.07
CA TRP A 69 22.76 6.48 -1.13
C TRP A 69 21.63 5.86 -1.97
N ARG A 70 21.26 4.59 -1.75
CA ARG A 70 20.21 3.92 -2.55
C ARG A 70 18.83 4.62 -2.52
N ASN A 71 18.58 5.48 -1.53
CA ASN A 71 17.31 6.18 -1.34
C ASN A 71 17.33 7.66 -1.75
N GLU A 72 18.45 8.19 -2.28
CA GLU A 72 18.53 9.58 -2.77
C GLU A 72 17.54 9.87 -3.89
N GLY A 73 17.24 8.86 -4.72
CA GLY A 73 16.16 8.94 -5.68
C GLY A 73 16.24 7.87 -6.76
N LEU A 74 15.17 7.78 -7.54
CA LEU A 74 15.13 6.95 -8.73
C LEU A 74 15.27 7.83 -9.98
N PRO A 75 15.92 7.33 -11.06
CA PRO A 75 15.83 7.95 -12.36
C PRO A 75 14.37 8.04 -12.80
N SER A 76 13.87 9.25 -13.01
CA SER A 76 12.48 9.50 -13.37
C SER A 76 12.36 10.12 -14.76
N ARG A 77 11.24 9.82 -15.41
CA ARG A 77 10.88 10.31 -16.76
C ARG A 77 9.48 10.90 -16.74
N ASP A 78 9.22 11.73 -17.74
CA ASP A 78 7.89 12.29 -17.95
C ASP A 78 6.88 11.19 -18.35
N PRO A 79 5.55 11.48 -18.32
CA PRO A 79 4.53 10.49 -18.67
C PRO A 79 4.68 9.89 -20.08
N SER A 80 5.32 10.63 -21.01
CA SER A 80 5.63 10.14 -22.36
C SER A 80 6.84 9.21 -22.43
N GLY A 81 7.64 9.12 -21.36
CA GLY A 81 8.90 8.39 -21.30
C GLY A 81 10.04 9.04 -22.09
N ARG A 82 9.78 10.11 -22.84
CA ARG A 82 10.74 10.72 -23.77
C ARG A 82 11.78 11.58 -23.04
N HIS A 83 11.36 12.33 -22.03
CA HIS A 83 12.21 13.29 -21.34
C HIS A 83 12.58 12.81 -19.93
N ARG A 84 13.84 13.03 -19.53
CA ARG A 84 14.29 12.76 -18.16
C ARG A 84 13.88 13.91 -17.25
N LEU A 85 13.41 13.58 -16.05
CA LEU A 85 13.09 14.54 -15.01
C LEU A 85 14.21 14.61 -13.95
N SER A 86 14.89 13.49 -13.69
CA SER A 86 16.02 13.42 -12.76
C SER A 86 17.19 12.61 -13.33
N ASN A 87 18.40 12.83 -12.80
CA ASN A 87 19.56 11.97 -12.98
C ASN A 87 20.09 11.51 -11.61
N ALA A 88 19.27 10.79 -10.84
CA ALA A 88 19.76 10.25 -9.57
C ALA A 88 20.99 9.32 -9.82
N PRO A 89 22.08 9.45 -9.04
CA PRO A 89 23.27 8.63 -9.22
C PRO A 89 23.00 7.16 -8.86
N LEU A 90 23.57 6.23 -9.62
CA LEU A 90 23.67 4.84 -9.24
C LEU A 90 24.80 4.70 -8.23
N ALA A 91 24.46 4.44 -6.97
CA ALA A 91 25.42 4.30 -5.89
C ALA A 91 25.75 2.83 -5.61
N LEU A 92 27.03 2.49 -5.68
CA LEU A 92 27.53 1.12 -5.59
C LEU A 92 28.61 0.99 -4.53
N ASP A 93 28.61 -0.16 -3.87
CA ASP A 93 29.74 -0.69 -3.11
C ASP A 93 30.39 -1.81 -3.93
N LEU A 94 31.71 -1.73 -4.09
CA LEU A 94 32.50 -2.66 -4.88
C LEU A 94 33.25 -3.61 -3.94
N HIS A 95 33.07 -4.92 -4.12
CA HIS A 95 33.70 -5.93 -3.26
C HIS A 95 34.86 -6.60 -4.00
N TYR A 96 36.06 -6.40 -3.49
CA TYR A 96 37.30 -6.90 -4.07
C TYR A 96 37.89 -8.01 -3.20
N LEU A 97 38.48 -9.01 -3.86
CA LEU A 97 39.31 -10.03 -3.26
C LEU A 97 40.76 -9.78 -3.69
N VAL A 98 41.64 -9.59 -2.71
CA VAL A 98 43.08 -9.55 -2.91
C VAL A 98 43.63 -10.93 -2.65
N SER A 99 44.27 -11.55 -3.64
CA SER A 99 44.86 -12.89 -3.52
C SER A 99 46.32 -12.91 -3.95
N ALA A 100 47.15 -13.65 -3.22
CA ALA A 100 48.59 -13.77 -3.49
C ALA A 100 48.93 -15.07 -4.23
N TYR A 101 49.76 -14.95 -5.26
CA TYR A 101 50.25 -16.05 -6.10
C TYR A 101 51.77 -16.09 -6.03
N SER A 102 52.35 -17.27 -5.85
CA SER A 102 53.79 -17.48 -5.89
C SER A 102 54.14 -18.98 -5.86
N GLY A 103 55.21 -19.36 -6.55
CA GLY A 103 55.85 -20.68 -6.39
C GLY A 103 56.89 -20.78 -5.27
N GLY A 104 57.27 -19.65 -4.64
CA GLY A 104 58.29 -19.60 -3.59
C GLY A 104 57.73 -19.74 -2.16
N GLU A 105 58.52 -20.31 -1.25
CA GLU A 105 58.16 -20.48 0.17
C GLU A 105 58.00 -19.13 0.86
N LEU A 106 56.93 -18.94 1.65
CA LEU A 106 56.57 -17.71 2.37
C LEU A 106 56.26 -16.46 1.50
N HIS A 107 56.49 -16.52 0.19
CA HIS A 107 56.31 -15.36 -0.67
C HIS A 107 54.84 -14.89 -0.71
N ALA A 108 53.88 -15.82 -0.69
CA ALA A 108 52.47 -15.47 -0.73
C ALA A 108 52.04 -14.73 0.55
N GLU A 109 52.54 -15.15 1.71
CA GLU A 109 52.31 -14.52 3.00
C GLU A 109 52.97 -13.14 3.07
N ILE A 110 54.21 -13.01 2.56
CA ILE A 110 54.91 -11.72 2.46
C ILE A 110 54.12 -10.74 1.59
N LEU A 111 53.71 -11.18 0.40
CA LEU A 111 52.94 -10.37 -0.54
C LEU A 111 51.60 -9.92 0.07
N LEU A 112 50.88 -10.85 0.69
CA LEU A 112 49.60 -10.54 1.33
C LEU A 112 49.78 -9.59 2.52
N GLY A 113 50.84 -9.75 3.31
CA GLY A 113 51.18 -8.86 4.43
C GLY A 113 51.38 -7.42 3.98
N TYR A 114 52.21 -7.20 2.95
CA TYR A 114 52.40 -5.86 2.38
C TYR A 114 51.10 -5.30 1.77
N ALA A 115 50.32 -6.12 1.07
CA ALA A 115 49.05 -5.67 0.50
C ALA A 115 48.07 -5.20 1.58
N MET A 116 47.95 -5.97 2.68
CA MET A 116 47.09 -5.62 3.81
C MET A 116 47.57 -4.36 4.52
N GLN A 117 48.88 -4.19 4.71
CA GLN A 117 49.46 -2.98 5.29
C GLN A 117 49.11 -1.75 4.44
N LEU A 118 49.33 -1.82 3.12
CA LEU A 118 49.05 -0.70 2.21
C LEU A 118 47.57 -0.29 2.22
N LEU A 119 46.66 -1.27 2.15
CA LEU A 119 45.21 -0.97 2.17
C LEU A 119 44.73 -0.47 3.54
N HIS A 120 45.44 -0.81 4.62
CA HIS A 120 45.15 -0.29 5.96
C HIS A 120 45.67 1.14 6.17
N GLU A 121 46.83 1.48 5.60
CA GLU A 121 47.43 2.82 5.67
C GLU A 121 46.70 3.83 4.78
N PHE A 122 46.08 3.38 3.68
CA PHE A 122 45.32 4.22 2.75
C PHE A 122 43.83 3.84 2.69
N PRO A 123 43.08 3.98 3.80
CA PRO A 123 41.66 3.60 3.85
C PRO A 123 40.75 4.57 3.09
N VAL A 124 41.28 5.69 2.59
CA VAL A 124 40.55 6.69 1.79
C VAL A 124 41.37 7.02 0.55
N LEU A 125 40.78 6.84 -0.63
CA LEU A 125 41.37 7.24 -1.90
C LEU A 125 41.14 8.75 -2.07
N THR A 126 42.18 9.55 -1.87
CA THR A 126 42.09 11.00 -2.04
C THR A 126 41.94 11.38 -3.51
N ARG A 127 41.47 12.60 -3.76
CA ARG A 127 41.30 13.10 -5.13
C ARG A 127 42.62 13.20 -5.87
N GLU A 128 43.69 13.55 -5.18
CA GLU A 128 45.06 13.59 -5.71
C GLU A 128 45.54 12.20 -6.10
N MET A 129 45.31 11.18 -5.26
CA MET A 129 45.66 9.79 -5.59
C MET A 129 44.92 9.30 -6.83
N ILE A 130 43.62 9.58 -6.93
CA ILE A 130 42.81 9.21 -8.09
C ILE A 130 43.33 9.89 -9.36
N ARG A 131 43.64 11.19 -9.29
CA ARG A 131 44.18 11.95 -10.44
C ARG A 131 45.56 11.46 -10.85
N ALA A 132 46.45 11.17 -9.90
CA ALA A 132 47.78 10.65 -10.18
C ALA A 132 47.73 9.29 -10.87
N ALA A 133 46.85 8.39 -10.42
CA ALA A 133 46.71 7.05 -11.00
C ALA A 133 46.03 7.06 -12.38
N LEU A 134 45.05 7.95 -12.60
CA LEU A 134 44.27 7.98 -13.85
C LEU A 134 44.84 8.94 -14.92
N ASN A 135 45.70 9.87 -14.52
CA ASN A 135 46.39 10.81 -15.41
C ASN A 135 47.86 11.00 -14.98
N PRO A 136 48.71 9.97 -15.17
CA PRO A 136 50.09 9.99 -14.72
C PRO A 136 50.91 11.04 -15.46
N SER A 137 51.89 11.63 -14.77
CA SER A 137 52.86 12.60 -15.33
C SER A 137 54.27 12.00 -15.34
N PRO A 138 55.05 12.13 -16.44
CA PRO A 138 54.75 12.90 -17.67
C PRO A 138 53.64 12.27 -18.52
N ASP A 139 52.93 13.10 -19.28
CA ASP A 139 51.83 12.67 -20.15
C ASP A 139 52.33 11.64 -21.17
N VAL A 140 51.84 10.40 -21.04
CA VAL A 140 52.19 9.27 -21.91
C VAL A 140 51.34 9.30 -23.21
N GLY A 141 50.47 10.31 -23.38
CA GLY A 141 49.83 10.66 -24.65
C GLY A 141 49.12 9.51 -25.36
N LEU A 142 49.40 9.35 -26.66
CA LEU A 142 48.78 8.35 -27.56
C LEU A 142 49.30 6.92 -27.35
N ASP A 143 50.37 6.73 -26.57
CA ASP A 143 51.00 5.42 -26.36
C ASP A 143 50.24 4.57 -25.32
N LEU A 144 49.28 5.16 -24.62
CA LEU A 144 48.40 4.45 -23.70
C LEU A 144 47.28 3.70 -24.45
N PRO A 145 46.98 2.44 -24.04
CA PRO A 145 45.81 1.71 -24.51
C PRO A 145 44.53 2.57 -24.43
N PRO A 146 43.62 2.50 -25.42
CA PRO A 146 42.41 3.34 -25.47
C PRO A 146 41.58 3.29 -24.19
N ALA A 147 41.52 2.13 -23.52
CA ALA A 147 40.80 1.96 -22.27
C ALA A 147 41.37 2.82 -21.14
N LEU A 148 42.70 2.87 -20.96
CA LEU A 148 43.34 3.67 -19.91
C LEU A 148 43.17 5.17 -20.17
N ARG A 149 43.24 5.60 -21.43
CA ARG A 149 42.94 7.00 -21.80
C ARG A 149 41.52 7.40 -21.44
N ALA A 150 40.54 6.52 -21.69
CA ALA A 150 39.16 6.79 -21.34
C ALA A 150 38.93 6.87 -19.81
N LEU A 151 39.75 6.20 -18.99
CA LEU A 151 39.63 6.29 -17.53
C LEU A 151 40.00 7.68 -16.99
N ALA A 152 40.90 8.43 -17.65
CA ALA A 152 41.22 9.80 -17.25
C ALA A 152 39.98 10.71 -17.24
N GLU A 153 39.02 10.44 -18.14
CA GLU A 153 37.77 11.20 -18.29
C GLU A 153 36.62 10.64 -17.42
N CYS A 154 36.86 9.63 -16.58
CA CYS A 154 35.78 8.98 -15.83
C CYS A 154 35.17 9.85 -14.71
N GLY A 155 35.80 10.98 -14.37
CA GLY A 155 35.28 11.95 -13.39
C GLY A 155 35.22 11.44 -11.95
N LEU A 156 35.94 10.35 -11.63
CA LEU A 156 35.91 9.68 -10.33
C LEU A 156 36.38 10.57 -9.16
N ALA A 157 37.37 11.44 -9.42
CA ALA A 157 37.87 12.40 -8.42
C ALA A 157 36.89 13.54 -8.14
N ASP A 158 35.94 13.80 -9.05
CA ASP A 158 34.99 14.91 -8.98
C ASP A 158 33.60 14.45 -8.50
N GLN A 159 33.47 13.22 -8.01
CA GLN A 159 32.28 12.78 -7.32
C GLN A 159 32.18 13.46 -5.94
N VAL A 160 30.96 13.54 -5.41
CA VAL A 160 30.67 14.26 -4.16
C VAL A 160 31.35 13.58 -2.96
N GLU A 161 31.19 12.26 -2.86
CA GLU A 161 31.75 11.46 -1.77
C GLU A 161 33.20 11.01 -2.03
N GLN A 162 33.97 10.83 -0.95
CA GLN A 162 35.28 10.19 -1.06
C GLN A 162 35.13 8.67 -1.06
N ILE A 163 36.00 8.00 -1.79
CA ILE A 163 36.03 6.53 -1.86
C ILE A 163 36.85 6.00 -0.69
N LYS A 164 36.25 5.10 0.07
CA LYS A 164 36.80 4.48 1.28
C LYS A 164 36.97 3.00 1.05
N ILE A 165 38.04 2.44 1.59
CA ILE A 165 38.38 1.03 1.56
C ILE A 165 38.19 0.50 2.97
N THR A 166 37.39 -0.54 3.13
CA THR A 166 37.13 -1.18 4.43
C THR A 166 37.38 -2.68 4.30
N PRO A 167 38.14 -3.30 5.22
CA PRO A 167 38.29 -4.75 5.25
C PRO A 167 36.92 -5.43 5.38
N GLN A 168 36.71 -6.48 4.60
CA GLN A 168 35.52 -7.33 4.67
C GLN A 168 35.95 -8.74 5.07
N TYR A 169 35.43 -9.21 6.20
CA TYR A 169 35.67 -10.58 6.63
C TYR A 169 34.72 -11.53 5.90
N LEU A 170 35.28 -12.52 5.20
CA LEU A 170 34.55 -13.66 4.65
C LEU A 170 34.80 -14.87 5.54
N ASN A 171 33.74 -15.58 5.90
CA ASN A 171 33.90 -16.81 6.66
C ASN A 171 34.45 -17.94 5.75
N THR A 172 34.86 -19.06 6.36
CA THR A 172 35.45 -20.20 5.64
C THR A 172 34.55 -20.77 4.55
N GLU A 173 33.24 -20.80 4.77
CA GLU A 173 32.28 -21.32 3.79
C GLU A 173 32.12 -20.38 2.59
N GLU A 174 31.98 -19.07 2.83
CA GLU A 174 31.91 -18.04 1.79
C GLU A 174 33.17 -18.03 0.94
N MET A 175 34.35 -18.09 1.58
CA MET A 175 35.62 -18.14 0.89
C MET A 175 35.76 -19.42 0.06
N SER A 176 35.39 -20.58 0.62
CA SER A 176 35.39 -21.86 -0.10
C SER A 176 34.47 -21.84 -1.32
N ARG A 177 33.25 -21.30 -1.17
CA ARG A 177 32.28 -21.16 -2.28
C ARG A 177 32.79 -20.23 -3.37
N LEU A 178 33.41 -19.11 -3.01
CA LEU A 178 33.96 -18.16 -3.97
C LEU A 178 35.08 -18.80 -4.79
N TRP A 179 36.05 -19.45 -4.15
CA TRP A 179 37.15 -20.11 -4.86
C TRP A 179 36.65 -21.27 -5.74
N THR A 180 35.72 -22.08 -5.24
CA THR A 180 35.09 -23.15 -6.02
C THR A 180 34.37 -22.61 -7.25
N ALA A 181 33.63 -21.51 -7.12
CA ALA A 181 32.90 -20.88 -8.23
C ALA A 181 33.86 -20.35 -9.33
N THR A 182 35.05 -19.90 -8.95
CA THR A 182 36.08 -19.45 -9.90
C THR A 182 36.88 -20.59 -10.54
N GLN A 183 36.56 -21.85 -10.21
CA GLN A 183 37.28 -23.05 -10.69
C GLN A 183 38.81 -22.95 -10.53
N SER A 184 39.24 -22.26 -9.49
CA SER A 184 40.65 -21.96 -9.23
C SER A 184 41.09 -22.57 -7.91
N ASN A 185 42.38 -22.90 -7.83
CA ASN A 185 42.95 -23.40 -6.59
C ASN A 185 42.93 -22.29 -5.54
N TYR A 186 42.53 -22.63 -4.31
CA TYR A 186 42.51 -21.70 -3.19
C TYR A 186 43.87 -21.02 -2.99
N ARG A 187 43.87 -19.71 -2.71
CA ARG A 187 45.07 -18.91 -2.42
C ARG A 187 44.89 -18.09 -1.15
N PRO A 188 45.98 -17.75 -0.43
CA PRO A 188 45.93 -16.76 0.65
C PRO A 188 45.28 -15.47 0.15
N SER A 189 44.20 -15.05 0.82
CA SER A 189 43.35 -13.95 0.33
C SER A 189 42.74 -13.12 1.44
N ALA A 190 42.46 -11.85 1.14
CA ALA A 190 41.72 -10.92 1.98
C ALA A 190 40.67 -10.17 1.15
N ALA A 191 39.47 -9.96 1.68
CA ALA A 191 38.41 -9.23 1.01
C ALA A 191 38.29 -7.80 1.53
N PHE A 192 37.89 -6.89 0.66
CA PHE A 192 37.71 -5.47 0.94
C PHE A 192 36.46 -4.95 0.25
N GLN A 193 35.72 -4.10 0.93
CA GLN A 193 34.64 -3.30 0.35
C GLN A 193 35.17 -1.89 0.06
N VAL A 194 34.83 -1.39 -1.12
CA VAL A 194 35.18 -0.05 -1.59
C VAL A 194 33.89 0.75 -1.79
N SER A 195 33.71 1.81 -1.01
CA SER A 195 32.45 2.55 -0.86
C SER A 195 32.69 4.06 -0.76
N VAL A 196 31.92 4.94 -1.38
CA VAL A 196 30.82 4.73 -2.32
C VAL A 196 31.29 5.12 -3.72
N VAL A 197 30.86 4.37 -4.74
CA VAL A 197 31.09 4.70 -6.14
C VAL A 197 29.78 5.19 -6.74
N LEU A 198 29.72 6.46 -7.12
CA LEU A 198 28.55 7.06 -7.74
C LEU A 198 28.69 7.04 -9.26
N ILE A 199 27.68 6.61 -10.00
CA ILE A 199 27.64 6.71 -11.47
C ILE A 199 26.43 7.54 -11.85
N GLU A 200 26.66 8.69 -12.48
CA GLU A 200 25.60 9.63 -12.83
C GLU A 200 25.65 10.03 -14.29
N ALA A 201 24.48 10.14 -14.90
CA ALA A 201 24.36 10.64 -16.27
C ALA A 201 24.28 12.17 -16.28
N THR A 202 25.10 12.82 -17.11
CA THR A 202 25.12 14.28 -17.28
C THR A 202 24.13 14.79 -18.34
N ARG A 203 23.06 14.03 -18.63
CA ARG A 203 22.08 14.41 -19.66
C ARG A 203 21.16 15.53 -19.14
N PRO A 204 20.71 16.48 -19.98
CA PRO A 204 19.79 17.51 -19.54
C PRO A 204 18.49 16.91 -19.00
N THR A 205 18.05 17.39 -17.84
CA THR A 205 16.72 17.11 -17.29
C THR A 205 15.77 18.22 -17.71
N ARG A 206 14.48 17.88 -17.87
CA ARG A 206 13.46 18.88 -18.16
C ARG A 206 13.18 19.67 -16.86
N PRO A 207 13.37 21.00 -16.86
CA PRO A 207 12.99 21.82 -15.71
C PRO A 207 11.47 21.72 -15.52
N THR A 208 11.04 21.52 -14.29
CA THR A 208 9.63 21.56 -13.93
C THR A 208 9.14 23.00 -13.86
N LEU A 209 7.89 23.23 -14.26
CA LEU A 209 7.26 24.52 -14.01
C LEU A 209 7.01 24.68 -12.50
N PRO A 210 7.13 25.91 -11.96
CA PRO A 210 6.72 26.18 -10.59
C PRO A 210 5.26 25.75 -10.36
N VAL A 211 4.99 25.13 -9.20
CA VAL A 211 3.63 24.82 -8.79
C VAL A 211 2.90 26.13 -8.50
N LEU A 212 1.85 26.44 -9.27
CA LEU A 212 1.06 27.67 -9.09
C LEU A 212 0.09 27.59 -7.93
N SER A 213 -0.53 26.42 -7.70
CA SER A 213 -1.39 26.19 -6.55
C SER A 213 -1.37 24.74 -6.04
N ARG A 214 -1.65 24.56 -4.75
CA ARG A 214 -1.79 23.31 -4.00
C ARG A 214 -3.24 23.19 -3.54
N GLY A 215 -4.12 22.94 -4.50
CA GLY A 215 -5.56 22.86 -4.29
C GLY A 215 -6.31 24.09 -4.78
N GLU A 216 -7.58 24.17 -4.39
CA GLU A 216 -8.48 25.25 -4.77
C GLU A 216 -8.00 26.57 -4.19
N VAL A 217 -8.10 27.63 -4.99
CA VAL A 217 -7.76 29.00 -4.59
C VAL A 217 -9.04 29.69 -4.17
N ASP A 218 -9.07 30.19 -2.94
CA ASP A 218 -10.16 31.02 -2.45
C ASP A 218 -10.25 32.30 -3.32
N PRO A 219 -11.37 32.54 -4.01
CA PRO A 219 -11.52 33.66 -4.93
C PRO A 219 -11.51 35.03 -4.23
N VAL A 220 -11.77 35.07 -2.93
CA VAL A 220 -11.80 36.31 -2.13
C VAL A 220 -10.42 36.60 -1.56
N SER A 221 -9.80 35.61 -0.91
CA SER A 221 -8.50 35.81 -0.25
C SER A 221 -7.30 35.62 -1.18
N GLY A 222 -7.50 35.01 -2.35
CA GLY A 222 -6.45 34.66 -3.30
C GLY A 222 -5.49 33.58 -2.79
N ARG A 223 -5.79 32.96 -1.63
CA ARG A 223 -4.94 31.94 -1.01
C ARG A 223 -5.39 30.56 -1.45
N GLU A 224 -4.41 29.72 -1.78
CA GLU A 224 -4.64 28.29 -1.97
C GLU A 224 -5.00 27.60 -0.65
N ARG A 225 -5.82 26.55 -0.73
CA ARG A 225 -6.15 25.69 0.42
C ARG A 225 -4.89 25.07 1.05
N GLY A 226 -3.89 24.75 0.24
CA GLY A 226 -2.64 24.14 0.69
C GLY A 226 -2.80 22.67 1.10
N VAL A 227 -1.77 22.15 1.76
CA VAL A 227 -1.78 20.79 2.32
C VAL A 227 -2.50 20.81 3.65
N VAL A 228 -3.63 20.10 3.74
CA VAL A 228 -4.37 19.94 5.00
C VAL A 228 -3.76 18.79 5.78
N VAL A 229 -3.16 19.11 6.94
CA VAL A 229 -2.66 18.10 7.89
C VAL A 229 -3.72 17.90 8.96
N THR A 230 -4.25 16.68 9.07
CA THR A 230 -5.21 16.32 10.12
C THR A 230 -4.54 15.41 11.13
N PRO A 231 -4.20 15.88 12.35
CA PRO A 231 -3.54 15.07 13.36
C PRO A 231 -4.56 14.18 14.10
N SER A 232 -5.30 13.35 13.37
CA SER A 232 -6.35 12.48 13.90
C SER A 232 -6.23 11.08 13.31
N LEU A 233 -6.60 10.06 14.11
CA LEU A 233 -6.77 8.69 13.64
C LEU A 233 -8.13 8.47 12.94
N ILE A 234 -9.07 9.40 13.13
CA ILE A 234 -10.38 9.37 12.47
C ILE A 234 -10.21 9.96 11.07
N PRO A 235 -10.66 9.26 10.01
CA PRO A 235 -10.58 9.76 8.64
C PRO A 235 -11.22 11.15 8.51
N PRO A 236 -10.59 12.13 7.83
CA PRO A 236 -11.08 13.50 7.72
C PRO A 236 -12.24 13.64 6.73
N LEU A 237 -13.01 12.58 6.51
CA LEU A 237 -14.15 12.50 5.61
C LEU A 237 -15.37 12.05 6.42
N PRO A 238 -16.59 12.45 6.03
CA PRO A 238 -17.80 11.95 6.67
C PRO A 238 -17.89 10.44 6.47
N THR A 239 -18.28 9.71 7.51
CA THR A 239 -18.34 8.24 7.50
C THR A 239 -19.47 7.78 8.42
N LEU A 240 -20.23 6.78 7.98
CA LEU A 240 -21.23 6.07 8.75
C LEU A 240 -20.63 4.76 9.29
N GLU A 241 -20.86 4.49 10.57
CA GLU A 241 -20.46 3.26 11.25
C GLU A 241 -21.66 2.35 11.53
N ALA A 242 -22.83 2.93 11.83
CA ALA A 242 -24.04 2.16 12.11
C ALA A 242 -25.32 2.88 11.65
N VAL A 243 -26.34 2.07 11.36
CA VAL A 243 -27.73 2.49 11.19
C VAL A 243 -28.53 1.85 12.31
N VAL A 244 -29.07 2.67 13.22
CA VAL A 244 -29.73 2.24 14.44
C VAL A 244 -31.21 2.67 14.42
N PRO A 245 -32.14 1.78 14.05
CA PRO A 245 -33.57 2.05 14.12
C PRO A 245 -34.06 2.28 15.55
N ALA A 246 -35.20 2.98 15.70
CA ALA A 246 -35.82 3.22 17.01
C ALA A 246 -36.03 1.93 17.82
N GLY A 247 -35.86 2.02 19.14
CA GLY A 247 -36.13 0.92 20.06
C GLY A 247 -35.23 -0.30 19.89
N ASN A 248 -34.02 -0.13 19.33
CA ASN A 248 -33.07 -1.20 19.02
C ASN A 248 -33.68 -2.29 18.11
N GLN A 249 -34.62 -1.88 17.26
CA GLN A 249 -35.22 -2.78 16.28
C GLN A 249 -34.21 -3.08 15.16
N PRO A 250 -34.19 -4.31 14.62
CA PRO A 250 -33.28 -4.68 13.53
C PRO A 250 -33.73 -4.11 12.17
N VAL A 251 -34.89 -3.46 12.11
CA VAL A 251 -35.55 -2.97 10.90
C VAL A 251 -36.12 -1.58 11.13
N VAL A 252 -36.17 -0.79 10.07
CA VAL A 252 -36.75 0.55 10.00
C VAL A 252 -38.25 0.44 9.74
N ARG A 253 -39.05 1.18 10.51
CA ARG A 253 -40.46 1.42 10.21
C ARG A 253 -40.65 2.87 9.76
N LEU A 254 -41.57 3.05 8.82
CA LEU A 254 -41.92 4.38 8.34
C LEU A 254 -42.55 5.22 9.46
N GLY A 255 -42.15 6.47 9.56
CA GLY A 255 -42.57 7.41 10.60
C GLY A 255 -41.74 7.33 11.90
N GLU A 256 -40.87 6.33 12.05
CA GLU A 256 -40.00 6.19 13.23
C GLU A 256 -38.62 6.81 13.01
N SER A 257 -37.97 7.21 14.10
CA SER A 257 -36.62 7.75 14.07
C SER A 257 -35.58 6.65 13.85
N VAL A 258 -34.61 6.92 12.99
CA VAL A 258 -33.41 6.13 12.77
C VAL A 258 -32.20 7.01 13.06
N THR A 259 -31.26 6.52 13.86
CA THR A 259 -30.00 7.22 14.13
C THR A 259 -28.90 6.62 13.27
N LEU A 260 -28.26 7.45 12.46
CA LEU A 260 -27.05 7.12 11.73
C LEU A 260 -25.86 7.57 12.58
N GLU A 261 -25.03 6.64 13.02
CA GLU A 261 -23.85 6.92 13.85
C GLU A 261 -22.60 6.93 12.99
N GLY A 262 -21.62 7.77 13.34
CA GLY A 262 -20.33 7.80 12.66
C GLY A 262 -19.50 9.06 12.95
N HIS A 263 -18.93 9.66 11.91
CA HIS A 263 -17.99 10.76 12.04
C HIS A 263 -18.21 11.87 11.00
N HIS A 264 -17.90 13.10 11.39
CA HIS A 264 -18.01 14.32 10.57
C HIS A 264 -19.40 14.47 9.90
N LEU A 265 -20.46 14.09 10.61
CA LEU A 265 -21.85 14.17 10.15
C LEU A 265 -22.50 15.54 10.42
N ASP A 266 -21.71 16.50 10.93
CA ASP A 266 -22.09 17.87 11.18
C ASP A 266 -21.84 18.78 9.98
N GLY A 267 -22.62 19.85 9.89
CA GLY A 267 -22.51 20.86 8.83
C GLY A 267 -23.85 21.43 8.43
N THR A 268 -23.93 21.85 7.18
CA THR A 268 -25.15 22.39 6.55
C THR A 268 -25.62 21.46 5.44
N ALA A 269 -26.86 21.66 4.97
CA ALA A 269 -27.48 20.83 3.92
C ALA A 269 -27.33 19.31 4.19
N ARG A 270 -27.69 18.90 5.42
CA ARG A 270 -27.62 17.51 5.86
C ARG A 270 -28.78 16.71 5.29
N GLU A 271 -28.47 15.74 4.46
CA GLU A 271 -29.44 14.89 3.76
C GLU A 271 -29.01 13.43 3.90
N VAL A 272 -29.97 12.52 3.84
CA VAL A 272 -29.76 11.07 3.79
C VAL A 272 -30.30 10.57 2.47
N HIS A 273 -29.43 9.96 1.70
CA HIS A 273 -29.74 9.35 0.42
C HIS A 273 -30.13 7.88 0.64
N LEU A 274 -31.34 7.53 0.24
CA LEU A 274 -31.90 6.19 0.30
C LEU A 274 -32.08 5.64 -1.11
N ARG A 275 -31.42 4.52 -1.41
CA ARG A 275 -31.50 3.87 -2.73
C ARG A 275 -31.93 2.41 -2.62
N ASN A 276 -32.87 2.00 -3.46
CA ASN A 276 -33.25 0.60 -3.66
C ASN A 276 -33.32 0.32 -5.16
N GLU A 277 -32.39 -0.49 -5.66
CA GLU A 277 -32.27 -0.74 -7.10
C GLU A 277 -33.44 -1.56 -7.66
N ARG A 278 -33.94 -2.54 -6.89
CA ARG A 278 -35.04 -3.42 -7.32
C ARG A 278 -36.31 -2.63 -7.66
N PHE A 279 -36.58 -1.58 -6.89
CA PHE A 279 -37.78 -0.74 -7.05
C PHE A 279 -37.48 0.66 -7.60
N ALA A 280 -36.26 0.88 -8.11
CA ALA A 280 -35.79 2.16 -8.65
C ALA A 280 -36.06 3.35 -7.72
N VAL A 281 -35.88 3.16 -6.41
CA VAL A 281 -35.96 4.24 -5.42
C VAL A 281 -34.61 4.93 -5.36
N ASP A 282 -34.61 6.25 -5.49
CA ASP A 282 -33.42 7.11 -5.45
C ASP A 282 -33.79 8.45 -4.81
N GLU A 283 -33.84 8.50 -3.48
CA GLU A 283 -34.51 9.57 -2.73
C GLU A 283 -33.60 10.23 -1.70
N LEU A 284 -33.63 11.56 -1.64
CA LEU A 284 -32.96 12.36 -0.62
C LEU A 284 -33.96 12.80 0.44
N ILE A 285 -33.69 12.48 1.70
CA ILE A 285 -34.48 12.89 2.86
C ILE A 285 -33.65 13.84 3.71
N ALA A 286 -34.21 14.99 4.10
CA ALA A 286 -33.54 15.90 5.01
C ALA A 286 -33.26 15.22 6.35
N ALA A 287 -32.04 15.37 6.86
CA ALA A 287 -31.67 14.81 8.15
C ALA A 287 -32.45 15.48 9.28
N THR A 288 -32.78 14.70 10.31
CA THR A 288 -33.45 15.16 11.53
C THR A 288 -32.47 15.23 12.71
N GLY A 289 -32.91 15.81 13.82
CA GLY A 289 -32.12 15.90 15.05
C GLY A 289 -31.05 17.02 15.05
N PRO A 290 -30.24 17.09 16.12
CA PRO A 290 -29.24 18.15 16.28
C PRO A 290 -28.12 18.04 15.25
N ASN A 291 -27.46 19.17 14.97
CA ASN A 291 -26.23 19.21 14.19
C ASN A 291 -25.07 18.66 15.04
N ALA A 292 -24.75 17.38 14.86
CA ALA A 292 -23.76 16.65 15.64
C ALA A 292 -22.80 15.89 14.71
N ALA A 293 -21.53 15.84 15.10
CA ALA A 293 -20.48 15.23 14.27
C ALA A 293 -20.52 13.70 14.32
N ASP A 294 -21.03 13.13 15.41
CA ASP A 294 -21.08 11.71 15.71
C ASP A 294 -22.37 11.02 15.27
N ARG A 295 -23.41 11.79 14.94
CA ARG A 295 -24.72 11.24 14.58
C ARG A 295 -25.56 12.13 13.67
N MET A 296 -26.40 11.49 12.87
CA MET A 296 -27.39 12.11 11.99
C MET A 296 -28.73 11.39 12.13
N GLY A 297 -29.81 12.14 12.34
CA GLY A 297 -31.16 11.55 12.40
C GLY A 297 -31.75 11.36 11.01
N LEU A 298 -32.56 10.32 10.86
CA LEU A 298 -33.39 10.05 9.69
C LEU A 298 -34.80 9.70 10.17
N VAL A 299 -35.81 10.26 9.52
CA VAL A 299 -37.20 9.79 9.64
C VAL A 299 -37.74 9.66 8.23
N ILE A 300 -38.07 8.45 7.79
CA ILE A 300 -38.77 8.25 6.52
C ILE A 300 -40.25 8.56 6.77
N PRO A 301 -40.84 9.64 6.22
CA PRO A 301 -42.19 10.04 6.60
C PRO A 301 -43.23 9.01 6.20
N ALA A 302 -44.16 8.67 7.11
CA ALA A 302 -45.25 7.74 6.81
C ALA A 302 -46.16 8.24 5.66
N SER A 303 -46.24 9.55 5.43
CA SER A 303 -46.94 10.15 4.28
C SER A 303 -46.31 9.78 2.92
N ARG A 304 -45.03 9.40 2.90
CA ARG A 304 -44.30 8.94 1.71
C ARG A 304 -44.26 7.42 1.59
N ALA A 305 -45.12 6.68 2.30
CA ALA A 305 -45.11 5.21 2.27
C ALA A 305 -45.29 4.59 0.88
N ALA A 306 -45.92 5.30 -0.06
CA ALA A 306 -46.01 4.86 -1.45
C ALA A 306 -44.65 4.80 -2.16
N ASP A 307 -43.69 5.63 -1.75
CA ASP A 307 -42.37 5.77 -2.39
C ASP A 307 -41.38 4.69 -1.90
N PHE A 308 -41.56 4.21 -0.67
CA PHE A 308 -40.64 3.31 0.02
C PHE A 308 -41.28 1.94 0.30
N PRO A 309 -41.28 1.00 -0.67
CA PRO A 309 -41.72 -0.38 -0.42
C PRO A 309 -40.83 -1.10 0.59
N VAL A 310 -41.34 -2.22 1.14
CA VAL A 310 -40.52 -3.12 1.97
C VAL A 310 -39.30 -3.59 1.18
N GLY A 311 -38.13 -3.54 1.79
CA GLY A 311 -36.89 -3.93 1.12
C GLY A 311 -35.62 -3.50 1.84
N VAL A 312 -34.49 -3.88 1.24
CA VAL A 312 -33.15 -3.43 1.68
C VAL A 312 -32.78 -2.15 0.93
N TYR A 313 -32.33 -1.15 1.66
CA TYR A 313 -31.96 0.17 1.15
C TYR A 313 -30.50 0.44 1.44
N ASP A 314 -29.83 1.01 0.45
CA ASP A 314 -28.56 1.66 0.62
C ASP A 314 -28.77 3.02 1.28
N VAL A 315 -28.00 3.30 2.33
CA VAL A 315 -28.05 4.52 3.11
C VAL A 315 -26.70 5.22 3.03
N THR A 316 -26.72 6.47 2.54
CA THR A 316 -25.56 7.35 2.49
C THR A 316 -25.93 8.70 3.11
N GLY A 317 -25.06 9.25 3.96
CA GLY A 317 -25.20 10.62 4.46
C GLY A 317 -24.54 11.60 3.50
N ARG A 318 -25.19 12.74 3.25
CA ARG A 318 -24.69 13.85 2.44
C ARG A 318 -24.67 15.11 3.29
N VAL A 319 -23.52 15.79 3.36
CA VAL A 319 -23.34 16.96 4.22
C VAL A 319 -22.34 17.95 3.62
N VAL A 320 -22.62 19.24 3.75
CA VAL A 320 -21.66 20.32 3.50
C VAL A 320 -21.01 20.69 4.82
N ARG A 321 -19.79 20.22 5.05
CA ARG A 321 -19.07 20.41 6.31
C ARG A 321 -18.55 21.84 6.46
N PRO A 322 -18.25 22.29 7.70
CA PRO A 322 -17.59 23.57 7.91
C PRO A 322 -16.30 23.68 7.10
N GLY A 323 -16.19 24.72 6.26
CA GLY A 323 -15.02 24.98 5.42
C GLY A 323 -14.97 24.23 4.08
N ASP A 324 -15.94 23.36 3.79
CA ASP A 324 -16.12 22.78 2.46
C ASP A 324 -17.17 23.61 1.68
N THR A 325 -16.93 23.85 0.38
CA THR A 325 -17.85 24.55 -0.53
C THR A 325 -18.81 23.61 -1.25
N ALA A 326 -18.50 22.31 -1.26
CA ALA A 326 -19.28 21.26 -1.91
C ALA A 326 -19.70 20.18 -0.91
N ALA A 327 -20.85 19.58 -1.17
CA ALA A 327 -21.35 18.46 -0.38
C ALA A 327 -20.42 17.25 -0.49
N ARG A 328 -20.26 16.54 0.63
CA ARG A 328 -19.53 15.28 0.74
C ARG A 328 -20.52 14.18 1.05
N GLU A 329 -20.29 13.01 0.46
CA GLU A 329 -21.02 11.79 0.77
C GLU A 329 -20.19 10.89 1.69
N THR A 330 -20.87 10.17 2.56
CA THR A 330 -20.27 9.12 3.40
C THR A 330 -20.01 7.85 2.57
N ASN A 331 -19.41 6.84 3.19
CA ASN A 331 -19.60 5.46 2.78
C ASN A 331 -21.09 5.05 2.85
N ARG A 332 -21.40 3.90 2.28
CA ARG A 332 -22.74 3.31 2.24
C ARG A 332 -22.92 2.25 3.30
N LEU A 333 -24.04 2.27 4.02
CA LEU A 333 -24.52 1.18 4.88
C LEU A 333 -25.88 0.67 4.37
N ALA A 334 -26.37 -0.43 4.93
CA ALA A 334 -27.67 -0.98 4.60
C ALA A 334 -28.70 -0.70 5.72
N ALA A 335 -29.94 -0.43 5.33
CA ALA A 335 -31.10 -0.41 6.21
C ALA A 335 -32.20 -1.29 5.62
N ILE A 336 -32.96 -1.96 6.49
CA ILE A 336 -34.07 -2.82 6.06
C ILE A 336 -35.37 -2.13 6.45
N VAL A 337 -36.19 -1.74 5.48
CA VAL A 337 -37.53 -1.20 5.73
C VAL A 337 -38.49 -2.37 5.83
N ALA A 338 -39.13 -2.53 6.98
CA ALA A 338 -40.06 -3.63 7.27
C ALA A 338 -41.53 -3.22 7.14
N PRO A 339 -42.44 -4.19 6.90
CA PRO A 339 -43.86 -3.93 6.98
C PRO A 339 -44.29 -3.63 8.42
N ASN A 340 -45.27 -2.76 8.56
CA ASN A 340 -45.94 -2.46 9.82
C ASN A 340 -47.44 -2.73 9.67
N ILE A 341 -47.98 -3.62 10.50
CA ILE A 341 -49.40 -3.95 10.51
C ILE A 341 -50.14 -2.79 11.20
N THR A 342 -51.09 -2.18 10.50
CA THR A 342 -51.88 -1.04 10.99
C THR A 342 -53.24 -1.44 11.53
N ASN A 343 -53.76 -2.58 11.10
CA ASN A 343 -54.98 -3.18 11.64
C ASN A 343 -54.83 -4.70 11.70
N LEU A 344 -54.64 -5.24 12.90
CA LEU A 344 -54.63 -6.67 13.16
C LEU A 344 -55.91 -7.05 13.91
N PRO A 345 -56.76 -7.97 13.41
CA PRO A 345 -57.95 -8.39 14.14
C PRO A 345 -57.55 -9.11 15.43
N GLN A 346 -58.05 -8.63 16.57
CA GLN A 346 -57.73 -9.21 17.88
C GLN A 346 -58.53 -10.47 18.18
N ALA A 347 -59.70 -10.63 17.57
CA ALA A 347 -60.57 -11.79 17.71
C ALA A 347 -61.02 -12.26 16.33
N VAL A 348 -60.84 -13.55 16.04
CA VAL A 348 -61.22 -14.18 14.77
C VAL A 348 -61.98 -15.46 15.11
N VAL A 349 -63.21 -15.57 14.61
CA VAL A 349 -64.06 -16.75 14.81
C VAL A 349 -63.86 -17.69 13.64
N ARG A 350 -63.70 -18.98 13.91
CA ARG A 350 -63.61 -19.99 12.87
C ARG A 350 -64.95 -20.22 12.20
N ASP A 351 -64.93 -20.48 10.90
CA ASP A 351 -66.13 -20.82 10.15
C ASP A 351 -66.57 -22.28 10.39
N GLY A 352 -67.64 -22.71 9.69
CA GLY A 352 -68.19 -24.05 9.82
C GLY A 352 -67.26 -25.19 9.36
N ASN A 353 -66.17 -24.86 8.65
CA ASN A 353 -65.13 -25.79 8.22
C ASN A 353 -63.92 -25.79 9.16
N GLY A 354 -63.84 -24.86 10.12
CA GLY A 354 -62.71 -24.71 11.03
C GLY A 354 -61.69 -23.65 10.58
N ASP A 355 -61.96 -22.93 9.49
CA ASP A 355 -61.02 -21.99 8.91
C ASP A 355 -61.13 -20.60 9.56
N ALA A 356 -60.00 -19.93 9.75
CA ALA A 356 -59.96 -18.56 10.27
C ALA A 356 -59.63 -17.56 9.15
N HIS A 357 -60.57 -16.65 8.88
CA HIS A 357 -60.43 -15.60 7.87
C HIS A 357 -59.82 -14.34 8.50
N ILE A 358 -58.65 -13.93 8.02
CA ILE A 358 -57.88 -12.81 8.58
C ILE A 358 -57.65 -11.75 7.51
N THR A 359 -58.34 -10.63 7.62
CA THR A 359 -58.05 -9.41 6.85
C THR A 359 -57.13 -8.50 7.65
N LEU A 360 -56.00 -8.09 7.08
CA LEU A 360 -55.08 -7.15 7.73
C LEU A 360 -54.74 -5.96 6.83
N ASN A 361 -54.56 -4.80 7.47
CA ASN A 361 -54.00 -3.61 6.82
C ASN A 361 -52.55 -3.41 7.23
N PHE A 362 -51.71 -2.93 6.32
CA PHE A 362 -50.29 -2.72 6.57
C PHE A 362 -49.72 -1.56 5.75
N THR A 363 -48.52 -1.11 6.13
CA THR A 363 -47.74 -0.09 5.44
C THR A 363 -46.25 -0.47 5.46
N PRO A 364 -45.46 -0.21 4.40
CA PRO A 364 -45.85 0.35 3.09
C PRO A 364 -46.64 -0.63 2.21
N ALA A 365 -47.19 -0.14 1.10
CA ALA A 365 -47.94 -0.96 0.15
C ALA A 365 -47.06 -2.06 -0.48
N LEU A 366 -47.61 -3.27 -0.59
CA LEU A 366 -47.01 -4.38 -1.31
C LEU A 366 -46.96 -4.06 -2.80
N ARG A 367 -45.78 -4.11 -3.43
CA ARG A 367 -45.59 -3.83 -4.86
C ARG A 367 -45.61 -5.10 -5.72
N PRO A 368 -45.84 -4.98 -7.04
CA PRO A 368 -45.72 -6.10 -7.96
C PRO A 368 -44.36 -6.78 -7.87
N GLY A 369 -44.36 -8.12 -7.86
CA GLY A 369 -43.15 -8.94 -7.79
C GLY A 369 -42.60 -9.17 -6.38
N GLN A 370 -43.27 -8.68 -5.32
CA GLN A 370 -42.96 -9.01 -3.93
C GLN A 370 -43.67 -10.29 -3.49
N THR A 371 -43.00 -11.13 -2.72
CA THR A 371 -43.64 -12.28 -2.06
C THR A 371 -44.15 -11.86 -0.69
N VAL A 372 -45.30 -12.40 -0.26
CA VAL A 372 -45.88 -12.11 1.05
C VAL A 372 -46.42 -13.37 1.70
N SER A 373 -46.29 -13.47 3.02
CA SER A 373 -46.91 -14.49 3.85
C SER A 373 -47.25 -13.93 5.23
N LEU A 374 -48.31 -14.45 5.84
CA LEU A 374 -48.67 -14.18 7.22
C LEU A 374 -48.21 -15.36 8.07
N LEU A 375 -47.39 -15.12 9.09
CA LEU A 375 -47.05 -16.14 10.06
C LEU A 375 -47.94 -15.98 11.29
N VAL A 376 -48.74 -17.00 11.57
CA VAL A 376 -49.62 -17.10 12.73
C VAL A 376 -49.06 -18.18 13.66
N GLY A 377 -48.35 -17.75 14.71
CA GLY A 377 -47.61 -18.66 15.57
C GLY A 377 -46.48 -19.37 14.83
N GLN A 378 -46.66 -20.68 14.58
CA GLN A 378 -45.72 -21.51 13.83
C GLN A 378 -46.19 -21.85 12.41
N VAL A 379 -47.38 -21.38 12.01
CA VAL A 379 -47.97 -21.65 10.70
C VAL A 379 -47.69 -20.47 9.77
N GLU A 380 -47.23 -20.76 8.54
CA GLU A 380 -47.03 -19.77 7.48
C GLU A 380 -48.14 -19.92 6.45
N VAL A 381 -48.85 -18.81 6.20
CA VAL A 381 -50.07 -18.77 5.39
C VAL A 381 -49.86 -17.82 4.22
N GLY A 382 -50.18 -18.28 3.01
CA GLY A 382 -50.15 -17.46 1.80
C GLY A 382 -51.37 -16.52 1.73
N PRO A 383 -51.27 -15.38 1.04
CA PRO A 383 -52.40 -14.49 0.83
C PRO A 383 -53.41 -15.11 -0.14
N GLU A 384 -54.68 -14.73 0.01
CA GLU A 384 -55.69 -14.88 -1.03
C GLU A 384 -55.32 -14.07 -2.28
N THR A 385 -56.04 -14.28 -3.38
CA THR A 385 -55.76 -13.56 -4.63
C THR A 385 -55.91 -12.04 -4.44
N PHE A 386 -54.86 -11.28 -4.77
CA PHE A 386 -54.82 -9.82 -4.66
C PHE A 386 -54.28 -9.17 -5.92
N VAL A 387 -54.47 -7.85 -6.05
CA VAL A 387 -53.89 -7.01 -7.11
C VAL A 387 -52.95 -5.99 -6.47
N ALA A 388 -51.69 -5.99 -6.89
CA ALA A 388 -50.70 -5.02 -6.44
C ALA A 388 -50.75 -3.73 -7.29
N PRO A 389 -50.47 -2.53 -6.72
CA PRO A 389 -50.09 -2.32 -5.32
C PRO A 389 -51.28 -2.36 -4.36
N THR A 390 -51.11 -2.96 -3.18
CA THR A 390 -52.15 -3.05 -2.14
C THR A 390 -51.59 -2.82 -0.73
N THR A 391 -52.41 -2.30 0.18
CA THR A 391 -52.14 -2.15 1.62
C THR A 391 -53.02 -3.06 2.48
N THR A 392 -53.82 -3.91 1.85
CA THR A 392 -54.76 -4.83 2.50
C THR A 392 -54.62 -6.20 1.87
N LEU A 393 -54.59 -7.23 2.70
CA LEU A 393 -54.51 -8.63 2.29
C LEU A 393 -55.44 -9.46 3.16
N ASP A 394 -56.04 -10.46 2.51
CA ASP A 394 -56.87 -11.48 3.14
C ASP A 394 -56.09 -12.80 3.19
N PHE A 395 -56.20 -13.51 4.31
CA PHE A 395 -55.54 -14.79 4.56
C PHE A 395 -56.58 -15.77 5.11
N ILE A 396 -56.50 -17.02 4.66
CA ILE A 396 -57.31 -18.12 5.20
C ILE A 396 -56.37 -19.09 5.92
N VAL A 397 -56.50 -19.20 7.23
CA VAL A 397 -55.81 -20.22 8.02
C VAL A 397 -56.69 -21.47 8.05
N GLU A 398 -56.36 -22.44 7.21
CA GLU A 398 -57.06 -23.72 7.15
C GLU A 398 -56.90 -24.48 8.48
N ASP A 399 -57.99 -25.10 8.97
CA ASP A 399 -58.02 -25.89 10.21
C ASP A 399 -57.35 -25.18 11.42
N ALA A 400 -57.71 -23.92 11.64
CA ALA A 400 -57.02 -23.08 12.62
C ALA A 400 -57.19 -23.58 14.07
N ASP A 401 -56.06 -23.77 14.77
CA ASP A 401 -56.05 -24.11 16.19
C ASP A 401 -56.58 -22.94 17.05
N PRO A 402 -57.49 -23.20 18.01
CA PRO A 402 -57.91 -22.20 18.98
C PRO A 402 -56.73 -21.71 19.83
N GLY A 403 -56.66 -20.42 20.09
CA GLY A 403 -55.60 -19.86 20.93
C GLY A 403 -55.34 -18.39 20.67
N ALA A 404 -54.23 -17.88 21.21
CA ALA A 404 -53.79 -16.50 21.01
C ALA A 404 -52.39 -16.44 20.36
N PRO A 405 -52.19 -17.02 19.15
CA PRO A 405 -50.90 -16.96 18.46
C PRO A 405 -50.47 -15.53 18.14
N LEU A 406 -49.15 -15.30 18.10
CA LEU A 406 -48.56 -14.07 17.58
C LEU A 406 -48.62 -14.06 16.06
N ALA A 407 -49.04 -12.95 15.48
CA ALA A 407 -49.05 -12.73 14.05
C ALA A 407 -47.90 -11.80 13.62
N ARG A 408 -47.28 -12.12 12.49
CA ARG A 408 -46.26 -11.28 11.84
C ARG A 408 -46.38 -11.38 10.33
N LEU A 409 -46.30 -10.24 9.68
CA LEU A 409 -46.34 -10.14 8.22
C LEU A 409 -44.91 -10.24 7.69
N ARG A 410 -44.69 -11.09 6.68
CA ARG A 410 -43.41 -11.23 6.01
C ARG A 410 -43.57 -10.80 4.55
N ILE A 411 -42.77 -9.84 4.11
CA ILE A 411 -42.71 -9.42 2.70
C ILE A 411 -41.27 -9.55 2.22
N ASP A 412 -41.04 -10.29 1.13
CA ASP A 412 -39.70 -10.60 0.59
C ASP A 412 -38.70 -11.11 1.65
N GLY A 413 -39.18 -11.91 2.62
CA GLY A 413 -38.36 -12.42 3.72
C GLY A 413 -38.13 -11.46 4.89
N ILE A 414 -38.62 -10.22 4.80
CA ILE A 414 -38.52 -9.21 5.87
C ILE A 414 -39.78 -9.27 6.74
N GLU A 415 -39.62 -9.57 8.03
CA GLU A 415 -40.72 -9.69 8.99
C GLU A 415 -41.05 -8.36 9.67
N SER A 416 -42.34 -8.13 9.92
CA SER A 416 -42.79 -7.07 10.83
C SER A 416 -42.28 -7.32 12.26
N PRO A 417 -41.78 -6.30 12.98
CA PRO A 417 -41.32 -6.45 14.36
C PRO A 417 -42.39 -7.08 15.28
N VAL A 418 -42.01 -8.14 15.99
CA VAL A 418 -42.90 -8.85 16.95
C VAL A 418 -42.51 -8.63 18.41
N ALA A 419 -41.25 -8.27 18.67
CA ALA A 419 -40.73 -8.04 20.01
C ALA A 419 -40.30 -6.58 20.19
N ASP A 420 -40.71 -5.97 21.29
CA ASP A 420 -40.15 -4.74 21.82
C ASP A 420 -38.76 -5.03 22.41
N ARG A 421 -37.73 -4.54 21.72
CA ARG A 421 -36.32 -4.66 22.12
C ARG A 421 -35.84 -3.45 22.92
N SER A 422 -36.72 -2.48 23.20
CA SER A 422 -36.39 -1.33 24.05
C SER A 422 -36.46 -1.66 25.54
N THR A 423 -37.13 -2.76 25.92
CA THR A 423 -37.23 -3.25 27.31
C THR A 423 -36.23 -4.37 27.59
N THR A 424 -35.80 -4.48 28.85
CA THR A 424 -34.92 -5.56 29.32
C THR A 424 -35.60 -6.34 30.46
N PRO A 425 -36.00 -7.61 30.27
CA PRO A 425 -35.88 -8.39 29.03
C PRO A 425 -36.84 -7.90 27.92
N PRO A 426 -36.57 -8.23 26.64
CA PRO A 426 -37.48 -7.93 25.54
C PRO A 426 -38.88 -8.53 25.76
N THR A 427 -39.92 -7.80 25.39
CA THR A 427 -41.32 -8.23 25.51
C THR A 427 -42.00 -8.30 24.14
N PHE A 428 -43.08 -9.05 23.97
CA PHE A 428 -43.79 -9.08 22.69
C PHE A 428 -44.73 -7.89 22.54
N PHE A 429 -44.84 -7.33 21.33
CA PHE A 429 -45.89 -6.39 20.99
C PHE A 429 -47.27 -7.07 21.03
N ASN A 430 -48.34 -6.26 21.15
CA ASN A 430 -49.71 -6.76 21.15
C ASN A 430 -50.18 -7.16 19.74
N HIS A 431 -49.50 -8.13 19.13
CA HIS A 431 -49.82 -8.70 17.82
C HIS A 431 -50.41 -10.10 17.95
N ARG A 432 -51.18 -10.35 19.01
CA ARG A 432 -51.87 -11.64 19.18
C ARG A 432 -53.24 -11.61 18.52
N ILE A 433 -53.58 -12.68 17.82
CA ILE A 433 -54.91 -12.93 17.27
C ILE A 433 -55.55 -14.00 18.14
N THR A 434 -56.68 -13.72 18.79
CA THR A 434 -57.44 -14.74 19.51
C THR A 434 -58.37 -15.46 18.56
N ILE A 435 -58.07 -16.73 18.28
CA ILE A 435 -58.86 -17.62 17.42
C ILE A 435 -59.77 -18.46 18.31
N THR A 436 -61.08 -18.40 18.09
CA THR A 436 -62.11 -19.13 18.85
C THR A 436 -62.92 -20.06 17.97
#